data_AF-A0A820N770-F1
#
_entry.id   AF-A0A820N770-F1
#
_cell.length_a   1.000
_cell.length_b   1.000
_cell.length_c   1.000
_cell.angle_alpha   90.00
_cell.angle_beta   90.00
_cell.angle_gamma   90.00
#
_symmetry.space_group_name_H-M   'P 1'
#
loop_
_entity.id
_entity.type
_entity.pdbx_description
1 polymer ?
#
loop_
_entity_poly.entity_id
_entity_poly.type
_entity_poly.pdbx_seq_one_letter_code
_entity_poly.pdbx_strand_id
1 'polypeptide(L)'
;MQYNCGQLSFCENGGRCFQNRATCPAAAICACPKCYLGTRCHLSTKGFGLPLDVILGYQIRPKLGFSDQPSSLIISSIVTIIMFVIGLINGFLSIITFRLENPRSVGCGIYLLTASIMSILTITFFTLKYLFFRDHSINNHWLYACVAVERLITVIKTTNFNKNFSRRLAKYLIMFVCIIVPCTSIQEPLNRTLIDDEDEGRIWCIVHYSNSSSTILNKYTSISTVIHFACPFAINLISAFGIILLITKRRSALQENIPLHSHLQIQFREHKYLIISPIGLVLLALPRILLAFLVECMKSARESIYTFLFGYFISFLPPILLFIVFILPSDVYMKEFKRAINSYWRRLHCLCSEGIN
;
A
#
# COMPACT_ATOMS: atom_id res chain seq x y z
N MET A 1 31.36 -31.82 11.61
CA MET A 1 30.22 -32.47 10.92
C MET A 1 30.73 -33.77 10.31
N GLN A 2 30.09 -34.91 10.60
CA GLN A 2 30.33 -36.18 9.89
C GLN A 2 29.50 -36.16 8.61
N TYR A 3 30.16 -36.14 7.45
CA TYR A 3 29.50 -36.12 6.16
C TYR A 3 29.13 -37.56 5.77
N ASN A 4 27.85 -37.94 5.93
CA ASN A 4 27.33 -39.18 5.37
C ASN A 4 27.16 -38.99 3.84
N CYS A 5 28.02 -39.65 3.07
CA CYS A 5 28.14 -39.49 1.62
C CYS A 5 27.02 -40.19 0.84
N GLY A 6 25.79 -39.70 1.01
CA GLY A 6 24.62 -40.17 0.27
C GLY A 6 23.40 -39.26 0.40
N GLN A 7 23.41 -38.06 -0.21
CA GLN A 7 22.17 -37.37 -0.60
C GLN A 7 22.34 -36.58 -1.91
N LEU A 8 21.65 -37.04 -2.95
CA LEU A 8 21.64 -36.48 -4.31
C LEU A 8 20.69 -35.27 -4.46
N SER A 9 20.17 -34.69 -3.36
CA SER A 9 19.15 -33.62 -3.38
C SER A 9 19.49 -32.42 -2.49
N PHE A 10 20.73 -31.92 -2.55
CA PHE A 10 21.14 -30.73 -1.77
C PHE A 10 20.44 -29.46 -2.26
N CYS A 11 20.29 -29.29 -3.58
CA CYS A 11 19.64 -28.13 -4.20
C CYS A 11 18.14 -28.33 -4.40
N GLU A 12 17.35 -27.30 -4.16
CA GLU A 12 15.89 -27.28 -4.33
C GLU A 12 15.48 -26.61 -5.66
N ASN A 13 14.18 -26.69 -6.01
CA ASN A 13 13.56 -25.99 -7.14
C ASN A 13 14.26 -26.17 -8.50
N GLY A 14 14.89 -27.32 -8.73
CA GLY A 14 15.62 -27.59 -9.98
C GLY A 14 17.00 -26.93 -10.06
N GLY A 15 17.59 -26.54 -8.92
CA GLY A 15 18.97 -26.10 -8.81
C GLY A 15 19.97 -27.15 -9.28
N ARG A 16 20.97 -26.72 -10.08
CA ARG A 16 22.07 -27.60 -10.49
C ARG A 16 23.12 -27.63 -9.39
N CYS A 17 23.38 -28.82 -8.85
CA CYS A 17 24.38 -29.02 -7.81
C CYS A 17 25.77 -29.18 -8.44
N PHE A 18 26.72 -28.37 -7.99
CA PHE A 18 28.14 -28.52 -8.31
C PHE A 18 28.88 -28.91 -7.04
N GLN A 19 29.66 -29.99 -7.12
CA GLN A 19 30.38 -30.56 -5.99
C GLN A 19 31.89 -30.50 -6.25
N ASN A 20 32.68 -30.32 -5.19
CA ASN A 20 34.14 -30.24 -5.35
C ASN A 20 34.80 -31.61 -5.65
N ARG A 21 34.17 -32.73 -5.30
CA ARG A 21 34.65 -34.10 -5.50
C ARG A 21 33.49 -35.06 -5.71
N ALA A 22 33.66 -36.05 -6.59
CA ALA A 22 32.61 -36.98 -7.00
C ALA A 22 32.26 -38.05 -5.95
N THR A 23 33.18 -38.41 -5.05
CA THR A 23 33.04 -39.56 -4.15
C THR A 23 32.75 -39.20 -2.69
N CYS A 24 33.10 -37.99 -2.24
CA CYS A 24 32.68 -37.47 -0.93
C CYS A 24 32.88 -35.94 -0.90
N PRO A 25 31.85 -35.15 -1.21
CA PRO A 25 31.99 -33.71 -1.34
C PRO A 25 32.14 -33.04 0.02
N ALA A 26 33.19 -32.23 0.19
CA ALA A 26 33.37 -31.39 1.38
C ALA A 26 32.64 -30.04 1.27
N ALA A 27 32.22 -29.67 0.05
CA ALA A 27 31.44 -28.49 -0.25
C ALA A 27 30.57 -28.74 -1.50
N ALA A 28 29.36 -28.22 -1.49
CA ALA A 28 28.42 -28.23 -2.61
C ALA A 28 27.88 -26.82 -2.82
N ILE A 29 27.74 -26.40 -4.07
CA ILE A 29 27.14 -25.11 -4.43
C ILE A 29 25.99 -25.33 -5.41
N CYS A 30 24.90 -24.60 -5.22
CA CYS A 30 23.74 -24.66 -6.11
C CYS A 30 23.75 -23.51 -7.11
N ALA A 31 23.75 -23.84 -8.41
CA ALA A 31 23.39 -22.87 -9.43
C ALA A 31 21.87 -22.85 -9.61
N CYS A 32 21.25 -21.77 -9.13
CA CYS A 32 19.81 -21.64 -9.16
C CYS A 32 19.28 -21.33 -10.55
N PRO A 33 18.15 -21.94 -10.95
CA PRO A 33 17.44 -21.52 -12.14
C PRO A 33 16.93 -20.09 -11.97
N LYS A 34 16.61 -19.44 -13.10
CA LYS A 34 16.05 -18.08 -13.11
C LYS A 34 14.87 -17.99 -12.13
N CYS A 35 14.78 -16.85 -11.43
CA CYS A 35 13.76 -16.54 -10.42
C CYS A 35 13.93 -17.20 -9.05
N TYR A 36 14.97 -18.00 -8.84
CA TYR A 36 15.24 -18.61 -7.53
C TYR A 36 16.53 -18.08 -6.94
N LEU A 37 16.54 -17.85 -5.63
CA LEU A 37 17.65 -17.30 -4.85
C LEU A 37 17.92 -18.16 -3.60
N GLY A 38 19.03 -17.87 -2.93
CA GLY A 38 19.48 -18.58 -1.72
C GLY A 38 20.52 -19.67 -2.02
N THR A 39 21.24 -20.09 -0.98
CA THR A 39 22.30 -21.11 -1.02
C THR A 39 21.83 -22.45 -1.61
N ARG A 40 20.56 -22.80 -1.36
CA ARG A 40 19.91 -24.03 -1.85
C ARG A 40 18.82 -23.78 -2.90
N CYS A 41 18.66 -22.56 -3.41
CA CYS A 41 17.61 -22.18 -4.36
C CYS A 41 16.17 -22.29 -3.81
N HIS A 42 16.00 -22.22 -2.50
CA HIS A 42 14.70 -22.37 -1.83
C HIS A 42 13.81 -21.12 -1.93
N LEU A 43 14.38 -19.93 -2.18
CA LEU A 43 13.61 -18.68 -2.31
C LEU A 43 13.11 -18.48 -3.73
N SER A 44 11.79 -18.53 -3.91
CA SER A 44 11.16 -18.10 -5.15
C SER A 44 10.95 -16.59 -5.16
N THR A 45 11.35 -15.93 -6.25
CA THR A 45 10.99 -14.54 -6.57
C THR A 45 9.88 -14.47 -7.62
N LYS A 46 9.19 -15.59 -7.87
CA LYS A 46 7.97 -15.61 -8.68
C LYS A 46 6.77 -15.32 -7.80
N GLY A 47 6.01 -14.27 -8.10
CA GLY A 47 4.78 -13.97 -7.38
C GLY A 47 4.32 -12.52 -7.53
N PHE A 48 3.02 -12.31 -7.36
CA PHE A 48 2.43 -10.98 -7.43
C PHE A 48 2.78 -10.15 -6.18
N GLY A 49 3.61 -9.13 -6.35
CA GLY A 49 4.02 -8.24 -5.27
C GLY A 49 5.14 -8.83 -4.42
N LEU A 50 6.38 -8.78 -4.92
CA LEU A 50 7.56 -9.18 -4.14
C LEU A 50 7.60 -8.41 -2.80
N PRO A 51 7.62 -9.11 -1.66
CA PRO A 51 7.62 -8.45 -0.38
C PRO A 51 9.05 -7.98 -0.05
N LEU A 52 9.17 -6.94 0.78
CA LEU A 52 10.44 -6.25 1.03
C LEU A 52 11.51 -7.15 1.67
N ASP A 53 11.09 -8.12 2.48
CA ASP A 53 11.90 -9.22 3.03
C ASP A 53 12.59 -10.04 1.93
N VAL A 54 11.92 -10.30 0.81
CA VAL A 54 12.52 -11.02 -0.32
C VAL A 54 13.45 -10.11 -1.13
N ILE A 55 13.13 -8.82 -1.24
CA ILE A 55 13.96 -7.85 -1.99
C ILE A 55 15.26 -7.53 -1.23
N LEU A 56 15.17 -7.21 0.06
CA LEU A 56 16.30 -6.78 0.88
C LEU A 56 16.95 -7.92 1.65
N GLY A 57 16.23 -8.98 2.01
CA GLY A 57 16.73 -10.04 2.90
C GLY A 57 18.00 -10.69 2.38
N TYR A 58 18.14 -10.85 1.06
CA TYR A 58 19.37 -11.43 0.49
C TYR A 58 20.58 -10.47 0.55
N GLN A 59 20.35 -9.17 0.65
CA GLN A 59 21.43 -8.17 0.77
C GLN A 59 21.95 -8.03 2.19
N ILE A 60 21.18 -8.46 3.20
CA ILE A 60 21.58 -8.34 4.60
C ILE A 60 22.75 -9.27 4.86
N ARG A 61 23.85 -8.70 5.36
CA ARG A 61 25.03 -9.45 5.77
C ARG A 61 25.06 -9.53 7.29
N PRO A 62 24.68 -10.66 7.92
CA PRO A 62 24.47 -10.72 9.36
C PRO A 62 25.73 -10.43 10.19
N LYS A 63 26.93 -10.64 9.62
CA LYS A 63 28.22 -10.44 10.29
C LYS A 63 28.74 -8.99 10.22
N LEU A 64 28.06 -8.10 9.51
CA LEU A 64 28.48 -6.69 9.36
C LEU A 64 27.59 -5.75 10.20
N GLY A 65 28.21 -4.74 10.80
CA GLY A 65 27.50 -3.64 11.44
C GLY A 65 26.68 -2.83 10.42
N PHE A 66 25.68 -2.08 10.89
CA PHE A 66 24.74 -1.36 10.01
C PHE A 66 25.42 -0.40 9.02
N SER A 67 26.48 0.31 9.46
CA SER A 67 27.23 1.24 8.61
C SER A 67 27.99 0.57 7.48
N ASP A 68 28.30 -0.73 7.61
CA ASP A 68 29.06 -1.52 6.64
C ASP A 68 28.14 -2.38 5.75
N GLN A 69 26.82 -2.26 5.90
CA GLN A 69 25.85 -2.96 5.07
C GLN A 69 25.84 -2.39 3.64
N PRO A 70 25.37 -3.15 2.64
CA PRO A 70 25.24 -2.66 1.28
C PRO A 70 24.42 -1.37 1.18
N SER A 71 24.77 -0.52 0.21
CA SER A 71 24.09 0.76 -0.04
C SER A 71 22.58 0.63 -0.25
N SER A 72 22.10 -0.50 -0.79
CA SER A 72 20.68 -0.80 -0.94
C SER A 72 19.94 -0.82 0.40
N LEU A 73 20.55 -1.35 1.46
CA LEU A 73 19.99 -1.35 2.81
C LEU A 73 20.01 0.06 3.43
N ILE A 74 21.14 0.76 3.33
CA ILE A 74 21.29 2.10 3.91
C ILE A 74 20.29 3.08 3.30
N ILE A 75 20.20 3.12 1.97
CA ILE A 75 19.25 3.98 1.24
C ILE A 75 17.81 3.61 1.62
N SER A 76 17.48 2.31 1.67
CA SER A 76 16.14 1.85 2.06
C SER A 76 15.77 2.28 3.48
N SER A 77 16.72 2.27 4.41
CA SER A 77 16.52 2.73 5.79
C SER A 77 16.22 4.23 5.83
N ILE A 78 17.01 5.04 5.13
CA ILE A 78 16.82 6.49 5.06
C ILE A 78 15.45 6.82 4.47
N VAL A 79 15.09 6.20 3.34
CA VAL A 79 13.79 6.40 2.69
C VAL A 79 12.65 6.00 3.62
N THR A 80 12.77 4.87 4.33
CA THR A 80 11.76 4.42 5.29
C THR A 80 11.55 5.41 6.43
N ILE A 81 12.63 5.98 6.98
CA ILE A 81 12.56 7.00 8.05
C ILE A 81 11.85 8.26 7.53
N ILE A 82 12.22 8.74 6.34
CA ILE A 82 11.58 9.91 5.72
C ILE A 82 10.09 9.66 5.51
N MET A 83 9.72 8.50 4.95
CA MET A 83 8.32 8.12 4.75
C MET A 83 7.54 8.03 6.05
N PHE A 84 8.17 7.54 7.13
CA PHE A 84 7.56 7.50 8.46
C PHE A 84 7.24 8.89 8.99
N VAL A 85 8.23 9.80 8.98
CA VAL A 85 8.05 11.18 9.48
C VAL A 85 6.97 11.91 8.66
N ILE A 86 7.05 11.87 7.32
CA ILE A 86 6.08 12.51 6.45
C ILE A 86 4.68 11.89 6.63
N GLY A 87 4.61 10.56 6.72
CA GLY A 87 3.35 9.82 6.90
C GLY A 87 2.66 10.15 8.21
N LEU A 88 3.41 10.24 9.31
CA LEU A 88 2.87 10.66 10.60
C LEU A 88 2.33 12.08 10.53
N ILE A 89 3.12 13.04 10.02
CA ILE A 89 2.68 14.45 9.92
C ILE A 89 1.38 14.54 9.11
N ASN A 90 1.34 13.94 7.91
CA ASN A 90 0.15 13.97 7.05
C ASN A 90 -1.06 13.29 7.72
N GLY A 91 -0.85 12.15 8.38
CA GLY A 91 -1.89 11.45 9.12
C GLY A 91 -2.47 12.30 10.24
N PHE A 92 -1.62 12.90 11.08
CA PHE A 92 -2.05 13.77 12.18
C PHE A 92 -2.80 15.01 11.70
N LEU A 93 -2.28 15.71 10.68
CA LEU A 93 -2.96 16.88 10.09
C LEU A 93 -4.34 16.51 9.52
N SER A 94 -4.45 15.32 8.93
CA SER A 94 -5.72 14.81 8.40
C SER A 94 -6.70 14.48 9.51
N ILE A 95 -6.25 13.83 10.59
CA ILE A 95 -7.08 13.55 11.77
C ILE A 95 -7.61 14.84 12.39
N ILE A 96 -6.75 15.85 12.56
CA ILE A 96 -7.15 17.17 13.10
C ILE A 96 -8.30 17.75 12.27
N THR A 97 -8.20 17.68 10.95
CA THR A 97 -9.23 18.17 10.02
C THR A 97 -10.53 17.38 10.15
N PHE A 98 -10.48 16.05 10.05
CA PHE A 98 -11.68 15.21 10.00
C PHE A 98 -12.28 14.87 11.36
N ARG A 99 -11.62 15.19 12.47
CA ARG A 99 -12.18 15.07 13.82
C ARG A 99 -13.27 16.10 14.11
N LEU A 100 -13.28 17.22 13.38
CA LEU A 100 -14.34 18.23 13.46
C LEU A 100 -15.71 17.63 13.11
N GLU A 101 -16.79 18.26 13.61
CA GLU A 101 -18.16 17.78 13.36
C GLU A 101 -18.62 18.06 11.92
N ASN A 102 -18.23 19.21 11.33
CA ASN A 102 -18.70 19.60 10.01
C ASN A 102 -18.29 18.58 8.93
N PRO A 103 -17.02 18.14 8.81
CA PRO A 103 -16.66 17.13 7.82
C PRO A 103 -17.39 15.80 8.02
N ARG A 104 -17.68 15.42 9.28
CA ARG A 104 -18.37 14.17 9.66
C ARG A 104 -19.89 14.24 9.59
N SER A 105 -20.43 15.37 9.13
CA SER A 105 -21.88 15.50 8.88
C SER A 105 -22.38 14.58 7.77
N VAL A 106 -21.47 14.06 6.93
CA VAL A 106 -21.73 13.11 5.84
C VAL A 106 -20.76 11.92 5.95
N GLY A 107 -21.16 10.75 5.45
CA GLY A 107 -20.35 9.52 5.45
C GLY A 107 -18.93 9.72 4.92
N CYS A 108 -18.74 10.57 3.91
CA CYS A 108 -17.44 10.91 3.32
C CYS A 108 -16.38 11.32 4.37
N GLY A 109 -16.73 12.16 5.34
CA GLY A 109 -15.78 12.58 6.38
C GLY A 109 -15.48 11.48 7.39
N ILE A 110 -16.39 10.52 7.59
CA ILE A 110 -16.18 9.37 8.48
C ILE A 110 -15.21 8.38 7.82
N TYR A 111 -15.37 8.11 6.52
CA TYR A 111 -14.40 7.31 5.76
C TYR A 111 -13.01 7.96 5.78
N LEU A 112 -12.93 9.28 5.57
CA LEU A 112 -11.65 10.00 5.55
C LEU A 112 -10.98 10.06 6.93
N LEU A 113 -11.73 10.22 8.01
CA LEU A 113 -11.19 10.10 9.37
C LEU A 113 -10.62 8.70 9.60
N THR A 114 -11.39 7.66 9.24
CA THR A 114 -10.95 6.27 9.38
C THR A 114 -9.71 6.01 8.53
N ALA A 115 -9.68 6.48 7.28
CA ALA A 115 -8.52 6.35 6.40
C ALA A 115 -7.29 7.08 6.96
N SER A 116 -7.47 8.20 7.67
CA SER A 116 -6.37 8.93 8.31
C SER A 116 -5.80 8.18 9.52
N ILE A 117 -6.63 7.47 10.28
CA ILE A 117 -6.17 6.59 11.36
C ILE A 117 -5.45 5.38 10.76
N MET A 118 -6.06 4.77 9.75
CA MET A 118 -5.50 3.61 9.06
C MET A 118 -4.20 3.96 8.34
N SER A 119 -4.01 5.18 7.82
CA SER A 119 -2.72 5.58 7.22
C SER A 119 -1.60 5.67 8.25
N ILE A 120 -1.87 6.16 9.47
CA ILE A 120 -0.91 6.13 10.58
C ILE A 120 -0.58 4.69 10.97
N LEU A 121 -1.59 3.83 11.05
CA LEU A 121 -1.36 2.40 11.32
C LEU A 121 -0.52 1.77 10.20
N THR A 122 -0.87 1.99 8.93
CA THR A 122 -0.13 1.47 7.77
C THR A 122 1.32 1.91 7.79
N ILE A 123 1.62 3.20 8.04
CA ILE A 123 3.02 3.66 8.06
C ILE A 123 3.79 3.11 9.26
N THR A 124 3.13 2.98 10.42
CA THR A 124 3.73 2.37 11.62
C THR A 124 4.03 0.89 11.37
N PHE A 125 3.09 0.12 10.83
CA PHE A 125 3.30 -1.28 10.47
C PHE A 125 4.35 -1.44 9.36
N PHE A 126 4.41 -0.52 8.40
CA PHE A 126 5.44 -0.52 7.36
C PHE A 126 6.83 -0.34 7.96
N THR A 127 7.01 0.62 8.88
CA THR A 127 8.29 0.81 9.59
C THR A 127 8.62 -0.37 10.49
N LEU A 128 7.65 -0.93 11.20
CA LEU A 128 7.85 -2.16 11.98
C LEU A 128 8.21 -3.36 11.10
N LYS A 129 7.60 -3.48 9.92
CA LYS A 129 7.97 -4.49 8.91
C LYS A 129 9.39 -4.28 8.40
N TYR A 130 9.82 -3.04 8.22
CA TYR A 130 11.22 -2.76 7.84
C TYR A 130 12.21 -3.17 8.95
N LEU A 131 11.86 -2.92 10.22
CA LEU A 131 12.73 -3.20 11.36
C LEU A 131 12.74 -4.68 11.76
N PHE A 132 11.58 -5.34 11.73
CA PHE A 132 11.38 -6.70 12.27
C PHE A 132 10.97 -7.73 11.21
N PHE A 133 10.85 -7.34 9.93
CA PHE A 133 10.43 -8.21 8.82
C PHE A 133 9.13 -8.99 9.09
N ARG A 134 8.21 -8.43 9.89
CA ARG A 134 6.92 -9.05 10.23
C ARG A 134 5.84 -8.69 9.21
N ASP A 135 4.98 -9.66 8.89
CA ASP A 135 4.07 -9.55 7.75
C ASP A 135 2.64 -9.17 8.15
N HIS A 136 2.28 -7.90 7.92
CA HIS A 136 0.89 -7.45 7.86
C HIS A 136 0.81 -6.15 7.04
N SER A 137 -0.05 -6.10 6.00
CA SER A 137 -0.24 -4.91 5.17
C SER A 137 -1.69 -4.44 5.23
N ILE A 138 -1.91 -3.24 5.77
CA ILE A 138 -3.23 -2.61 5.85
C ILE A 138 -3.41 -1.67 4.65
N ASN A 139 -4.44 -1.91 3.84
CA ASN A 139 -4.70 -1.17 2.60
C ASN A 139 -5.90 -0.22 2.72
N ASN A 140 -5.69 1.07 2.42
CA ASN A 140 -6.71 2.12 2.49
C ASN A 140 -7.57 2.26 1.23
N HIS A 141 -7.25 1.55 0.14
CA HIS A 141 -7.87 1.76 -1.16
C HIS A 141 -9.40 1.59 -1.14
N TRP A 142 -9.92 0.61 -0.39
CA TRP A 142 -11.35 0.39 -0.27
C TRP A 142 -12.08 1.55 0.43
N LEU A 143 -11.47 2.17 1.45
CA LEU A 143 -12.03 3.37 2.08
C LEU A 143 -12.07 4.55 1.10
N TYR A 144 -11.05 4.69 0.25
CA TYR A 144 -11.05 5.72 -0.80
C TYR A 144 -12.14 5.45 -1.85
N ALA A 145 -12.35 4.19 -2.24
CA ALA A 145 -13.46 3.82 -3.11
C ALA A 145 -14.82 4.16 -2.48
N CYS A 146 -15.02 3.88 -1.18
CA CYS A 146 -16.21 4.29 -0.45
C CYS A 146 -16.41 5.81 -0.45
N VAL A 147 -15.33 6.60 -0.27
CA VAL A 147 -15.37 8.07 -0.37
C VAL A 147 -15.87 8.52 -1.75
N ALA A 148 -15.35 7.92 -2.82
CA ALA A 148 -15.74 8.30 -4.17
C ALA A 148 -17.20 7.95 -4.49
N VAL A 149 -17.66 6.77 -4.08
CA VAL A 149 -19.06 6.36 -4.22
C VAL A 149 -20.00 7.27 -3.42
N GLU A 150 -19.65 7.59 -2.18
CA GLU A 150 -20.44 8.49 -1.33
C GLU A 150 -20.58 9.90 -1.96
N ARG A 151 -19.49 10.43 -2.52
CA ARG A 151 -19.49 11.70 -3.25
C ARG A 151 -20.40 11.63 -4.48
N LEU A 152 -20.34 10.54 -5.24
CA LEU A 152 -21.22 10.32 -6.38
C LEU A 152 -22.70 10.27 -5.95
N ILE A 153 -23.03 9.52 -4.89
CA ILE A 153 -24.40 9.43 -4.35
C ILE A 153 -24.90 10.81 -3.89
N THR A 154 -24.04 11.62 -3.27
CA THR A 154 -24.39 12.99 -2.83
C THR A 154 -24.77 13.87 -4.02
N VAL A 155 -24.06 13.72 -5.16
CA VAL A 155 -24.39 14.41 -6.40
C VAL A 155 -25.67 13.84 -7.03
N ILE A 156 -25.88 12.52 -7.03
CA ILE A 156 -27.10 11.91 -7.58
C ILE A 156 -28.34 12.36 -6.79
N LYS A 157 -28.29 12.30 -5.46
CA LYS A 157 -29.45 12.52 -4.58
C LYS A 157 -29.56 13.95 -4.05
N THR A 158 -28.91 14.95 -4.65
CA THR A 158 -28.76 16.32 -4.11
C THR A 158 -29.93 16.87 -3.29
N THR A 159 -31.18 16.72 -3.75
CA THR A 159 -32.39 17.20 -3.04
C THR A 159 -32.95 16.25 -1.97
N ASN A 160 -32.73 14.94 -2.12
CA ASN A 160 -33.25 13.87 -1.25
C ASN A 160 -32.14 13.18 -0.43
N PHE A 161 -30.98 13.83 -0.26
CA PHE A 161 -29.83 13.21 0.39
C PHE A 161 -29.99 13.20 1.92
N ASN A 162 -30.16 12.00 2.48
CA ASN A 162 -30.28 11.81 3.92
C ASN A 162 -28.90 11.61 4.58
N LYS A 163 -28.41 12.67 5.23
CA LYS A 163 -27.13 12.69 5.96
C LYS A 163 -27.05 11.68 7.11
N ASN A 164 -28.16 11.44 7.82
CA ASN A 164 -28.18 10.51 8.95
C ASN A 164 -28.07 9.07 8.50
N PHE A 165 -28.78 8.71 7.43
CA PHE A 165 -28.65 7.39 6.80
C PHE A 165 -27.24 7.17 6.27
N SER A 166 -26.69 8.14 5.52
CA SER A 166 -25.31 8.12 5.01
C SER A 166 -24.29 7.83 6.11
N ARG A 167 -24.37 8.54 7.25
CA ARG A 167 -23.47 8.34 8.39
C ARG A 167 -23.60 6.97 9.04
N ARG A 168 -24.81 6.40 9.15
CA ARG A 168 -25.01 5.05 9.68
C ARG A 168 -24.42 4.01 8.71
N LEU A 169 -24.73 4.13 7.42
CA LEU A 169 -24.22 3.24 6.38
C LEU A 169 -22.69 3.26 6.33
N ALA A 170 -22.07 4.44 6.46
CA ALA A 170 -20.62 4.56 6.47
C ALA A 170 -19.96 3.76 7.60
N LYS A 171 -20.53 3.79 8.81
CA LYS A 171 -20.00 3.00 9.94
C LYS A 171 -20.08 1.49 9.67
N TYR A 172 -21.20 1.01 9.12
CA TYR A 172 -21.34 -0.40 8.75
C TYR A 172 -20.37 -0.82 7.65
N LEU A 173 -20.20 0.01 6.61
CA LEU A 173 -19.27 -0.26 5.52
C LEU A 173 -17.81 -0.23 5.98
N ILE A 174 -17.44 0.68 6.89
CA ILE A 174 -16.11 0.70 7.50
C ILE A 174 -15.85 -0.61 8.25
N MET A 175 -16.78 -1.03 9.10
CA MET A 175 -16.66 -2.29 9.84
C MET A 175 -16.53 -3.49 8.90
N PHE A 176 -17.34 -3.53 7.84
CA PHE A 176 -17.24 -4.56 6.81
C PHE A 176 -15.87 -4.57 6.12
N VAL A 177 -15.38 -3.41 5.67
CA VAL A 177 -14.06 -3.28 5.01
C VAL A 177 -12.93 -3.69 5.95
N CYS A 178 -12.97 -3.26 7.21
CA CYS A 178 -11.94 -3.58 8.21
C CYS A 178 -11.90 -5.06 8.59
N ILE A 179 -12.98 -5.82 8.40
CA ILE A 179 -13.04 -7.26 8.68
C ILE A 179 -12.72 -8.07 7.42
N ILE A 180 -13.40 -7.80 6.31
CA ILE A 180 -13.33 -8.63 5.10
C ILE A 180 -11.98 -8.51 4.41
N VAL A 181 -11.41 -7.32 4.31
CA VAL A 181 -10.13 -7.11 3.60
C VAL A 181 -8.97 -7.86 4.27
N PRO A 182 -8.82 -7.87 5.61
CA PRO A 182 -7.85 -8.74 6.26
C PRO A 182 -8.17 -10.23 6.09
N CYS A 183 -9.46 -10.63 6.17
CA CYS A 183 -9.86 -12.03 6.01
C CYS A 183 -9.48 -12.62 4.65
N THR A 184 -9.59 -11.86 3.55
CA THR A 184 -9.20 -12.34 2.22
C THR A 184 -7.68 -12.46 2.02
N SER A 185 -6.88 -11.89 2.92
CA SER A 185 -5.41 -11.99 2.92
C SER A 185 -4.86 -12.90 4.03
N ILE A 186 -5.71 -13.51 4.87
CA ILE A 186 -5.29 -14.28 6.06
C ILE A 186 -4.47 -15.53 5.73
N GLN A 187 -4.62 -16.07 4.53
CA GLN A 187 -3.86 -17.24 4.09
C GLN A 187 -2.34 -17.01 4.09
N GLU A 188 -1.87 -15.79 3.80
CA GLU A 188 -0.45 -15.49 3.70
C GLU A 188 0.24 -15.65 5.07
N PRO A 189 -0.21 -14.98 6.16
CA PRO A 189 0.42 -15.17 7.46
C PRO A 189 0.28 -16.59 8.01
N LEU A 190 -0.79 -17.31 7.68
CA LEU A 190 -1.00 -18.69 8.16
C LEU A 190 -0.05 -19.71 7.51
N ASN A 191 0.45 -19.45 6.31
CA ASN A 191 1.33 -20.36 5.58
C ASN A 191 2.80 -19.92 5.59
N ARG A 192 3.19 -19.02 6.51
CA ARG A 192 4.60 -18.64 6.67
C ARG A 192 5.35 -19.67 7.50
N THR A 193 6.52 -20.07 7.00
CA THR A 193 7.45 -20.99 7.67
C THR A 193 8.81 -20.33 7.82
N LEU A 194 9.52 -20.74 8.87
CA LEU A 194 10.90 -20.34 9.11
C LEU A 194 11.84 -21.36 8.46
N ILE A 195 12.82 -20.89 7.69
CA ILE A 195 13.85 -21.71 7.07
C ILE A 195 15.21 -21.19 7.55
N ASP A 196 15.99 -22.05 8.18
CA ASP A 196 17.35 -21.72 8.61
C ASP A 196 18.35 -21.95 7.47
N ASP A 197 19.17 -20.95 7.17
CA ASP A 197 20.24 -20.97 6.20
C ASP A 197 21.56 -20.93 6.99
N GLU A 198 21.94 -22.09 7.51
CA GLU A 198 23.11 -22.28 8.39
C GLU A 198 24.41 -21.80 7.75
N ASP A 199 24.55 -21.96 6.42
CA ASP A 199 25.74 -21.57 5.64
C ASP A 199 26.00 -20.06 5.71
N GLU A 200 24.93 -19.25 5.68
CA GLU A 200 24.99 -17.79 5.73
C GLU A 200 24.67 -17.23 7.12
N GLY A 201 24.25 -18.09 8.07
CA GLY A 201 23.88 -17.73 9.43
C GLY A 201 22.64 -16.82 9.49
N ARG A 202 21.59 -17.14 8.73
CA ARG A 202 20.37 -16.32 8.65
C ARG A 202 19.10 -17.18 8.65
N ILE A 203 18.02 -16.62 9.19
CA ILE A 203 16.69 -17.25 9.21
C ILE A 203 15.78 -16.51 8.25
N TRP A 204 15.18 -17.25 7.33
CA TRP A 204 14.18 -16.76 6.38
C TRP A 204 12.77 -17.01 6.90
N CYS A 205 11.86 -16.06 6.72
CA CYS A 205 10.43 -16.24 6.95
C CYS A 205 9.73 -16.15 5.59
N ILE A 206 9.39 -17.28 4.99
CA ILE A 206 8.79 -17.31 3.64
C ILE A 206 7.42 -17.98 3.66
N VAL A 207 6.58 -17.60 2.69
CA VAL A 207 5.30 -18.30 2.48
C VAL A 207 5.60 -19.63 1.79
N HIS A 208 5.21 -20.73 2.43
CA HIS A 208 5.37 -22.07 1.91
C HIS A 208 4.02 -22.78 1.88
N TYR A 209 3.49 -22.99 0.68
CA TYR A 209 2.23 -23.71 0.50
C TYR A 209 2.49 -25.21 0.32
N SER A 210 1.75 -26.05 1.05
CA SER A 210 1.82 -27.51 0.90
C SER A 210 1.54 -27.97 -0.54
N ASN A 211 2.26 -29.00 -0.99
CA ASN A 211 2.29 -29.48 -2.38
C ASN A 211 0.89 -29.81 -2.95
N SER A 212 -0.07 -30.24 -2.11
CA SER A 212 -1.42 -30.59 -2.56
C SER A 212 -2.29 -29.35 -2.88
N SER A 213 -2.03 -28.20 -2.27
CA SER A 213 -2.87 -26.99 -2.41
C SER A 213 -2.13 -25.76 -2.97
N SER A 214 -0.83 -25.88 -3.22
CA SER A 214 0.05 -24.77 -3.63
C SER A 214 -0.43 -24.04 -4.89
N THR A 215 -0.86 -24.78 -5.92
CA THR A 215 -1.34 -24.18 -7.18
C THR A 215 -2.61 -23.36 -7.00
N ILE A 216 -3.55 -23.85 -6.18
CA ILE A 216 -4.84 -23.18 -5.94
C ILE A 216 -4.62 -21.93 -5.11
N LEU A 217 -3.84 -22.05 -4.03
CA LEU A 217 -3.61 -20.97 -3.07
C LEU A 217 -2.76 -19.84 -3.66
N ASN A 218 -1.75 -20.17 -4.48
CA ASN A 218 -0.99 -19.17 -5.25
C ASN A 218 -1.88 -18.38 -6.24
N LYS A 219 -2.77 -19.07 -6.96
CA LYS A 219 -3.71 -18.42 -7.88
C LYS A 219 -4.67 -17.52 -7.13
N TYR A 220 -5.26 -18.02 -6.04
CA TYR A 220 -6.18 -17.24 -5.21
C TYR A 220 -5.50 -16.00 -4.61
N THR A 221 -4.28 -16.14 -4.08
CA THR A 221 -3.47 -15.00 -3.60
C THR A 221 -3.25 -13.96 -4.69
N SER A 222 -2.82 -14.38 -5.88
CA SER A 222 -2.57 -13.48 -7.00
C SER A 222 -3.83 -12.73 -7.44
N ILE A 223 -4.95 -13.46 -7.57
CA ILE A 223 -6.26 -12.87 -7.94
C ILE A 223 -6.74 -11.90 -6.86
N SER A 224 -6.67 -12.30 -5.60
CA SER A 224 -7.06 -11.48 -4.45
C SER A 224 -6.30 -10.15 -4.46
N THR A 225 -4.98 -10.19 -4.60
CA THR A 225 -4.16 -8.97 -4.60
C THR A 225 -4.46 -8.08 -5.80
N VAL A 226 -4.71 -8.65 -6.99
CA VAL A 226 -5.15 -7.88 -8.17
C VAL A 226 -6.51 -7.21 -7.92
N ILE A 227 -7.47 -7.92 -7.34
CA ILE A 227 -8.81 -7.38 -7.03
C ILE A 227 -8.72 -6.25 -6.01
N HIS A 228 -8.04 -6.47 -4.88
CA HIS A 228 -7.90 -5.47 -3.82
C HIS A 228 -7.12 -4.24 -4.25
N PHE A 229 -6.33 -4.35 -5.31
CA PHE A 229 -5.71 -3.21 -5.96
C PHE A 229 -6.65 -2.56 -6.99
N ALA A 230 -7.05 -3.28 -8.03
CA ALA A 230 -7.64 -2.72 -9.24
C ALA A 230 -9.08 -2.24 -9.03
N CYS A 231 -9.90 -3.00 -8.28
CA CYS A 231 -11.31 -2.67 -8.10
C CYS A 231 -11.51 -1.32 -7.40
N PRO A 232 -10.83 -1.01 -6.27
CA PRO A 232 -10.93 0.31 -5.67
C PRO A 232 -10.57 1.46 -6.61
N PHE A 233 -9.52 1.30 -7.42
CA PHE A 233 -9.12 2.34 -8.37
C PHE A 233 -10.14 2.53 -9.49
N ALA A 234 -10.66 1.43 -10.05
CA ALA A 234 -11.72 1.49 -11.05
C ALA A 234 -12.97 2.21 -10.50
N ILE A 235 -13.39 1.88 -9.28
CA ILE A 235 -14.53 2.54 -8.61
C ILE A 235 -14.27 4.04 -8.44
N ASN A 236 -13.08 4.44 -8.00
CA ASN A 236 -12.70 5.85 -7.85
C ASN A 236 -12.79 6.59 -9.19
N LEU A 237 -12.24 6.01 -10.26
CA LEU A 237 -12.21 6.62 -11.60
C LEU A 237 -13.62 6.75 -12.18
N ILE A 238 -14.41 5.67 -12.16
CA ILE A 238 -15.80 5.65 -12.64
C ILE A 238 -16.64 6.67 -11.86
N SER A 239 -16.45 6.78 -10.54
CA SER A 239 -17.18 7.74 -9.72
C SER A 239 -16.82 9.19 -10.06
N ALA A 240 -15.53 9.49 -10.31
CA ALA A 240 -15.08 10.82 -10.71
C ALA A 240 -15.68 11.25 -12.06
N PHE A 241 -15.64 10.36 -13.06
CA PHE A 241 -16.30 10.61 -14.35
C PHE A 241 -17.82 10.75 -14.21
N GLY A 242 -18.44 9.90 -13.38
CA GLY A 242 -19.87 9.96 -13.08
C GLY A 242 -20.29 11.32 -12.51
N ILE A 243 -19.53 11.88 -11.56
CA ILE A 243 -19.80 13.22 -10.99
C ILE A 243 -19.79 14.28 -12.09
N ILE A 244 -18.76 14.31 -12.92
CA ILE A 244 -18.60 15.33 -13.97
C ILE A 244 -19.71 15.21 -15.01
N LEU A 245 -20.02 14.00 -15.48
CA LEU A 245 -21.09 13.78 -16.45
C LEU A 245 -22.47 14.17 -15.90
N LEU A 246 -22.76 13.83 -14.64
CA LEU A 246 -24.04 14.16 -14.01
C LEU A 246 -24.22 15.67 -13.82
N ILE A 247 -23.20 16.37 -13.33
CA ILE A 247 -23.24 17.83 -13.18
C ILE A 247 -23.37 18.50 -14.55
N THR A 248 -22.62 18.02 -15.56
CA THR A 248 -22.67 18.55 -16.92
C THR A 248 -24.07 18.39 -17.53
N LYS A 249 -24.66 17.20 -17.43
CA LYS A 249 -26.03 16.94 -17.93
C LYS A 249 -27.06 17.83 -17.24
N ARG A 250 -26.97 18.01 -15.91
CA ARG A 250 -27.89 18.90 -15.18
C ARG A 250 -27.76 20.36 -15.60
N ARG A 251 -26.54 20.87 -15.76
CA ARG A 251 -26.34 22.27 -16.21
C ARG A 251 -26.79 22.47 -17.65
N SER A 252 -26.51 21.52 -18.54
CA SER A 252 -26.97 21.58 -19.94
C SER A 252 -28.49 21.53 -20.06
N ALA A 253 -29.19 20.77 -19.19
CA ALA A 253 -30.66 20.76 -19.16
C ALA A 253 -31.27 22.06 -18.62
N LEU A 254 -30.51 22.86 -17.85
CA LEU A 254 -30.96 24.16 -17.34
C LEU A 254 -30.62 25.32 -18.29
N GLN A 255 -29.64 25.15 -19.18
CA GLN A 255 -29.18 26.16 -20.13
C GLN A 255 -29.13 25.56 -21.55
N GLU A 256 -30.29 25.50 -22.21
CA GLU A 256 -30.45 24.90 -23.54
C GLU A 256 -29.64 25.58 -24.65
N ASN A 257 -29.23 26.84 -24.45
CA ASN A 257 -28.56 27.67 -25.46
C ASN A 257 -27.05 27.39 -25.61
N ILE A 258 -26.46 26.52 -24.79
CA ILE A 258 -25.02 26.23 -24.81
C ILE A 258 -24.81 24.75 -25.15
N PRO A 259 -23.95 24.41 -26.11
CA PRO A 259 -23.71 23.02 -26.47
C PRO A 259 -23.09 22.23 -25.32
N LEU A 260 -23.51 20.96 -25.16
CA LEU A 260 -23.08 20.05 -24.09
C LEU A 260 -21.55 19.96 -23.94
N HIS A 261 -20.81 19.98 -25.04
CA HIS A 261 -19.35 19.92 -25.05
C HIS A 261 -18.71 21.13 -24.33
N SER A 262 -19.27 22.34 -24.49
CA SER A 262 -18.78 23.54 -23.80
C SER A 262 -19.04 23.46 -22.30
N HIS A 263 -20.20 22.97 -21.88
CA HIS A 263 -20.47 22.69 -20.46
C HIS A 263 -19.50 21.65 -19.89
N LEU A 264 -19.20 20.59 -20.66
CA LEU A 264 -18.27 19.55 -20.25
C LEU A 264 -16.86 20.10 -20.02
N GLN A 265 -16.35 20.93 -20.93
CA GLN A 265 -15.04 21.57 -20.79
C GLN A 265 -14.94 22.46 -19.55
N ILE A 266 -15.99 23.26 -19.29
CA ILE A 266 -16.07 24.12 -18.10
C ILE A 266 -16.06 23.26 -16.83
N GLN A 267 -16.91 22.24 -16.76
CA GLN A 267 -16.98 21.37 -15.58
C GLN A 267 -15.70 20.57 -15.36
N PHE A 268 -15.05 20.13 -16.43
CA PHE A 268 -13.74 19.47 -16.34
C PHE A 268 -12.68 20.41 -15.78
N ARG A 269 -12.69 21.70 -16.17
CA ARG A 269 -11.73 22.70 -15.66
C ARG A 269 -11.99 23.04 -14.19
N GLU A 270 -13.25 23.20 -13.80
CA GLU A 270 -13.64 23.48 -12.40
C GLU A 270 -13.32 22.29 -11.48
N HIS A 271 -13.55 21.05 -11.94
CA HIS A 271 -13.46 19.85 -11.12
C HIS A 271 -12.24 18.98 -11.43
N LYS A 272 -11.23 19.51 -12.14
CA LYS A 272 -10.04 18.75 -12.58
C LYS A 272 -9.38 17.98 -11.42
N TYR A 273 -9.38 18.53 -10.21
CA TYR A 273 -8.79 17.90 -9.02
C TYR A 273 -9.51 16.61 -8.59
N LEU A 274 -10.82 16.46 -8.88
CA LEU A 274 -11.56 15.22 -8.64
C LEU A 274 -11.07 14.05 -9.50
N ILE A 275 -10.46 14.33 -10.66
CA ILE A 275 -9.87 13.31 -11.54
C ILE A 275 -8.36 13.17 -11.28
N ILE A 276 -7.65 14.29 -11.08
CA ILE A 276 -6.20 14.29 -10.84
C ILE A 276 -5.84 13.45 -9.61
N SER A 277 -6.65 13.51 -8.54
CA SER A 277 -6.42 12.71 -7.33
C SER A 277 -6.47 11.19 -7.62
N PRO A 278 -7.57 10.61 -8.13
CA PRO A 278 -7.61 9.19 -8.52
C PRO A 278 -6.52 8.78 -9.52
N ILE A 279 -6.26 9.59 -10.55
CA ILE A 279 -5.21 9.29 -11.54
C ILE A 279 -3.83 9.30 -10.88
N GLY A 280 -3.54 10.27 -10.03
CA GLY A 280 -2.30 10.35 -9.27
C GLY A 280 -2.11 9.13 -8.38
N LEU A 281 -3.16 8.68 -7.69
CA LEU A 281 -3.10 7.46 -6.88
C LEU A 281 -2.84 6.21 -7.74
N VAL A 282 -3.43 6.12 -8.93
CA VAL A 282 -3.15 5.03 -9.88
C VAL A 282 -1.69 5.09 -10.34
N LEU A 283 -1.19 6.25 -10.76
CA LEU A 283 0.19 6.42 -11.21
C LEU A 283 1.21 6.09 -10.11
N LEU A 284 0.90 6.40 -8.85
CA LEU A 284 1.75 6.04 -7.70
C LEU A 284 1.67 4.54 -7.36
N ALA A 285 0.59 3.85 -7.71
CA ALA A 285 0.42 2.45 -7.39
C ALA A 285 0.87 1.51 -8.54
N LEU A 286 0.88 2.03 -9.77
CA LEU A 286 1.17 1.31 -11.02
C LEU A 286 2.60 0.73 -11.13
N PRO A 287 3.68 1.38 -10.66
CA PRO A 287 5.04 0.86 -10.79
C PRO A 287 5.21 -0.52 -10.16
N ARG A 288 4.60 -0.76 -8.99
CA ARG A 288 4.65 -2.07 -8.32
C ARG A 288 3.94 -3.15 -9.12
N ILE A 289 2.84 -2.81 -9.79
CA ILE A 289 2.12 -3.73 -10.66
C ILE A 289 2.88 -4.02 -11.94
N LEU A 290 3.42 -2.99 -12.59
CA LEU A 290 4.25 -3.15 -13.77
C LEU A 290 5.45 -4.04 -13.46
N LEU A 291 6.10 -3.86 -12.30
CA LEU A 291 7.19 -4.73 -11.89
C LEU A 291 6.73 -6.15 -11.60
N ALA A 292 5.55 -6.35 -11.02
CA ALA A 292 5.01 -7.69 -10.78
C ALA A 292 4.59 -8.43 -12.07
N PHE A 293 4.19 -7.72 -13.14
CA PHE A 293 3.73 -8.33 -14.40
C PHE A 293 4.79 -8.37 -15.50
N LEU A 294 5.57 -7.30 -15.69
CA LEU A 294 6.58 -7.20 -16.76
C LEU A 294 7.88 -7.89 -16.38
N VAL A 295 8.23 -7.86 -15.08
CA VAL A 295 9.41 -8.53 -14.57
C VAL A 295 8.91 -9.81 -13.91
N GLU A 296 8.79 -10.88 -14.70
CA GLU A 296 8.31 -12.20 -14.26
C GLU A 296 8.90 -12.65 -12.90
N CYS A 297 10.12 -12.20 -12.58
CA CYS A 297 10.82 -12.41 -11.32
C CYS A 297 12.15 -11.62 -11.26
N MET A 298 12.79 -11.56 -10.09
CA MET A 298 14.18 -11.10 -10.01
C MET A 298 15.13 -12.17 -10.59
N LYS A 299 15.84 -11.83 -11.67
CA LYS A 299 16.79 -12.75 -12.33
C LYS A 299 18.14 -12.84 -11.60
N SER A 300 18.55 -11.75 -10.95
CA SER A 300 19.79 -11.63 -10.19
C SER A 300 19.57 -10.68 -9.02
N ALA A 301 20.18 -10.96 -7.88
CA ALA A 301 20.03 -10.15 -6.67
C ALA A 301 20.65 -8.74 -6.78
N ARG A 302 21.55 -8.50 -7.75
CA ARG A 302 22.35 -7.27 -7.82
C ARG A 302 21.93 -6.31 -8.93
N GLU A 303 21.49 -6.82 -10.08
CA GLU A 303 21.26 -6.00 -11.29
C GLU A 303 19.94 -5.24 -11.28
N SER A 304 18.89 -5.73 -10.60
CA SER A 304 17.55 -5.13 -10.66
C SER A 304 17.04 -4.57 -9.33
N ILE A 305 17.82 -4.66 -8.25
CA ILE A 305 17.32 -4.40 -6.88
C ILE A 305 16.77 -2.99 -6.69
N TYR A 306 17.46 -1.96 -7.20
CA TYR A 306 17.01 -0.57 -7.04
C TYR A 306 15.68 -0.30 -7.73
N THR A 307 15.43 -0.94 -8.87
CA THR A 307 14.15 -0.83 -9.59
C THR A 307 13.00 -1.44 -8.79
N PHE A 308 13.23 -2.62 -8.19
CA PHE A 308 12.24 -3.26 -7.32
C PHE A 308 11.99 -2.45 -6.05
N LEU A 309 13.03 -1.92 -5.41
CA LEU A 309 12.91 -1.04 -4.24
C LEU A 309 12.13 0.23 -4.58
N PHE A 310 12.48 0.91 -5.68
CA PHE A 310 11.81 2.13 -6.11
C PHE A 310 10.31 1.93 -6.32
N GLY A 311 9.92 0.91 -7.08
CA GLY A 311 8.50 0.61 -7.29
C GLY A 311 7.80 0.16 -6.02
N TYR A 312 8.49 -0.54 -5.12
CA TYR A 312 7.96 -0.92 -3.81
C TYR A 312 7.65 0.32 -2.97
N PHE A 313 8.61 1.21 -2.75
CA PHE A 313 8.41 2.43 -1.93
C PHE A 313 7.36 3.37 -2.52
N ILE A 314 7.34 3.56 -3.84
CA ILE A 314 6.34 4.40 -4.50
C ILE A 314 4.91 3.90 -4.25
N SER A 315 4.70 2.58 -4.19
CA SER A 315 3.37 2.01 -3.90
C SER A 315 2.83 2.34 -2.51
N PHE A 316 3.67 2.81 -1.59
CA PHE A 316 3.29 3.25 -0.24
C PHE A 316 3.11 4.78 -0.13
N LEU A 317 3.36 5.55 -1.19
CA LEU A 317 3.06 6.99 -1.20
C LEU A 317 1.56 7.32 -1.09
N PRO A 318 0.62 6.57 -1.71
CA PRO A 318 -0.81 6.84 -1.60
C PRO A 318 -1.36 7.06 -0.17
N PRO A 319 -1.08 6.20 0.83
CA PRO A 319 -1.50 6.45 2.22
C PRO A 319 -0.74 7.60 2.89
N ILE A 320 0.50 7.88 2.51
CA ILE A 320 1.33 8.98 3.08
C ILE A 320 0.80 10.34 2.63
N LEU A 321 0.26 10.44 1.42
CA LEU A 321 -0.15 11.70 0.80
C LEU A 321 -1.63 12.05 1.01
N LEU A 322 -2.33 11.44 1.98
CA LEU A 322 -3.77 11.64 2.19
C LEU A 322 -4.15 13.12 2.33
N PHE A 323 -3.41 13.88 3.14
CA PHE A 323 -3.66 15.31 3.33
C PHE A 323 -3.50 16.08 2.01
N ILE A 324 -2.41 15.81 1.28
CA ILE A 324 -2.09 16.48 0.01
C ILE A 324 -3.13 16.15 -1.07
N VAL A 325 -3.65 14.93 -1.06
CA VAL A 325 -4.59 14.44 -2.08
C VAL A 325 -6.02 14.89 -1.80
N PHE A 326 -6.47 14.84 -0.54
CA PHE A 326 -7.87 15.09 -0.21
C PHE A 326 -8.14 16.46 0.40
N ILE A 327 -7.23 16.98 1.23
CA ILE A 327 -7.46 18.23 1.98
C ILE A 327 -6.93 19.43 1.20
N LEU A 328 -5.69 19.38 0.72
CA LEU A 328 -5.05 20.50 0.00
C LEU A 328 -5.90 21.03 -1.17
N PRO A 329 -6.47 20.19 -2.04
CA PRO A 329 -7.23 20.65 -3.21
C PRO A 329 -8.68 21.01 -2.91
N SER A 330 -9.18 20.76 -1.69
CA SER A 330 -10.58 20.95 -1.33
C SER A 330 -10.76 22.22 -0.50
N ASP A 331 -11.43 23.22 -1.06
CA ASP A 331 -11.75 24.47 -0.33
C ASP A 331 -12.53 24.20 0.97
N VAL A 332 -13.45 23.23 0.92
CA VAL A 332 -14.27 22.83 2.08
C VAL A 332 -13.39 22.28 3.19
N TYR A 333 -12.52 21.31 2.90
CA TYR A 333 -11.68 20.70 3.93
C TYR A 333 -10.53 21.62 4.37
N MET A 334 -9.97 22.41 3.45
CA MET A 334 -8.94 23.40 3.77
C MET A 334 -9.48 24.48 4.72
N LYS A 335 -10.73 24.94 4.53
CA LYS A 335 -11.38 25.88 5.45
C LYS A 335 -11.55 25.30 6.85
N GLU A 336 -11.98 24.04 6.94
CA GLU A 336 -12.14 23.34 8.23
C GLU A 336 -10.78 23.07 8.89
N PHE A 337 -9.73 22.74 8.12
CA PHE A 337 -8.36 22.63 8.63
C PHE A 337 -7.86 23.94 9.24
N LYS A 338 -7.97 25.06 8.51
CA LYS A 338 -7.60 26.40 9.03
C LYS A 338 -8.37 26.74 10.30
N ARG A 339 -9.66 26.41 10.34
CA ARG A 339 -10.50 26.60 11.54
C ARG A 339 -10.00 25.77 12.72
N ALA A 340 -9.64 24.50 12.50
CA ALA A 340 -9.10 23.63 13.53
C ALA A 340 -7.78 24.19 14.10
N ILE A 341 -6.86 24.57 13.23
CA ILE A 341 -5.55 25.13 13.60
C ILE A 341 -5.72 26.45 14.38
N ASN A 342 -6.58 27.36 13.92
CA ASN A 342 -6.83 28.64 14.61
C ASN A 342 -7.50 28.44 15.98
N SER A 343 -8.30 27.39 16.16
CA SER A 343 -8.86 27.04 17.46
C SER A 343 -7.77 26.52 18.41
N TYR A 344 -6.86 25.69 17.89
CA TYR A 344 -5.73 25.15 18.65
C TYR A 344 -4.77 26.26 19.11
N TRP A 345 -4.38 27.16 18.20
CA TRP A 345 -3.55 28.32 18.52
C TRP A 345 -4.17 29.22 19.59
N ARG A 346 -5.48 29.47 19.52
CA ARG A 346 -6.18 30.26 20.56
C ARG A 346 -6.13 29.58 21.92
N ARG A 347 -6.32 28.26 21.99
CA ARG A 347 -6.19 27.51 23.25
C ARG A 347 -4.77 27.52 23.81
N LEU A 348 -3.77 27.38 22.93
CA LEU A 348 -2.36 27.45 23.33
C LEU A 348 -2.02 28.83 23.91
N HIS A 349 -2.50 29.90 23.27
CA HIS A 349 -2.31 31.27 23.74
C HIS A 349 -3.00 31.51 25.10
N CYS A 350 -4.19 30.96 25.34
CA CYS A 350 -4.83 31.01 26.65
C CYS A 350 -4.00 30.28 27.73
N LEU A 351 -3.50 29.07 27.43
CA LEU A 351 -2.68 28.29 28.37
C LEU A 351 -1.35 28.98 28.70
N CYS A 352 -0.70 29.61 27.72
CA CYS A 352 0.51 30.41 27.97
C CYS A 352 0.22 31.69 28.77
N SER A 353 -0.98 32.26 28.65
CA SER A 353 -1.37 33.45 29.41
C SER A 353 -1.75 33.12 30.86
N GLU A 354 -2.23 31.91 31.15
CA GLU A 354 -2.55 31.45 32.51
C GLU A 354 -1.30 30.97 33.28
N GLY A 355 -0.19 30.63 32.60
CA GLY A 355 1.06 30.21 33.23
C GLY A 355 2.04 31.35 33.59
N ILE A 356 1.66 32.61 33.40
CA ILE A 356 2.48 33.81 33.68
C ILE A 356 1.93 34.62 34.87
N ASN A 357 0.79 34.21 35.45
CA ASN A 357 0.29 34.69 36.75
C ASN A 357 0.55 33.63 37.82
#